data_AF-A0A352YXU5-F1
#
_entry.id   AF-A0A352YXU5-F1
#
_cell.length_a   1.000
_cell.length_b   1.000
_cell.length_c   1.000
_cell.angle_alpha   90.00
_cell.angle_beta   90.00
_cell.angle_gamma   90.00
#
_symmetry.space_group_name_H-M   'P 1'
#
loop_
_entity.id
_entity.type
_entity.pdbx_description
1 polymer ?
#
loop_
_entity_poly.entity_id
_entity_poly.type
_entity_poly.pdbx_seq_one_letter_code
_entity_poly.pdbx_strand_id
1 'polypeptide(L)' 'MRRRRKNIRLKNFDYRSNYRHFITICTKGRIDYPGITGADRTILSEIGQMALKQQVHAKA' A
#
# COMPACT_ATOMS: atom_id res chain seq x y z
N MET A 1 -11.42 9.85 -25.99
CA MET A 1 -11.83 8.43 -25.90
C MET A 1 -11.85 7.98 -24.43
N ARG A 2 -13.04 7.87 -23.81
CA ARG A 2 -13.19 7.45 -22.40
C ARG A 2 -13.04 5.92 -22.33
N ARG A 3 -11.83 5.40 -22.10
CA ARG A 3 -11.63 3.96 -21.87
C ARG A 3 -12.38 3.57 -20.59
N ARG A 4 -13.45 2.80 -20.71
CA ARG A 4 -14.16 2.23 -19.55
C ARG A 4 -13.22 1.19 -18.93
N ARG A 5 -12.56 1.55 -17.83
CA ARG A 5 -11.59 0.69 -17.15
C ARG A 5 -12.31 -0.56 -16.67
N LYS A 6 -11.75 -1.74 -16.99
CA LYS A 6 -12.28 -3.02 -16.46
C LYS A 6 -12.15 -3.02 -14.93
N ASN A 7 -13.12 -3.64 -14.26
CA ASN A 7 -13.04 -3.86 -12.83
C ASN A 7 -11.90 -4.85 -12.54
N ILE A 8 -10.95 -4.45 -11.70
CA ILE A 8 -9.81 -5.28 -11.28
C ILE A 8 -10.06 -6.01 -9.96
N ARG A 9 -11.21 -5.79 -9.32
CA ARG A 9 -11.56 -6.45 -8.06
C ARG A 9 -11.76 -7.94 -8.30
N LEU A 10 -11.27 -8.74 -7.36
CA LEU A 10 -11.45 -10.19 -7.38
C LEU A 10 -12.94 -10.52 -7.27
N LYS A 11 -13.42 -11.40 -8.14
CA LYS A 11 -14.81 -11.85 -8.14
C LYS A 11 -15.09 -12.56 -6.81
N ASN A 12 -16.16 -12.16 -6.13
CA ASN A 12 -16.61 -12.71 -4.84
C ASN A 12 -15.64 -12.53 -3.65
N PHE A 13 -14.62 -11.67 -3.76
CA PHE A 13 -13.75 -11.37 -2.63
C PHE A 13 -14.35 -10.29 -1.73
N ASP A 14 -14.45 -10.58 -0.44
CA ASP A 14 -14.89 -9.59 0.54
C ASP A 14 -13.74 -8.66 0.95
N TYR A 15 -13.77 -7.43 0.46
CA TYR A 15 -12.78 -6.40 0.79
C TYR A 15 -12.96 -5.79 2.19
N ARG A 16 -13.98 -6.20 2.95
CA ARG A 16 -14.18 -5.81 4.35
C ARG A 16 -13.43 -6.71 5.33
N SER A 17 -12.90 -7.82 4.85
CA SER A 17 -12.14 -8.78 5.65
C SER A 17 -10.77 -8.24 6.03
N ASN A 18 -10.19 -8.79 7.10
CA ASN A 18 -8.86 -8.42 7.62
C ASN A 18 -7.68 -8.98 6.80
N TYR A 19 -7.89 -9.30 5.51
CA TYR A 19 -6.80 -9.74 4.64
C TYR A 19 -5.83 -8.60 4.30
N ARG A 20 -4.58 -8.96 4.00
CA ARG A 20 -3.53 -8.02 3.64
C ARG A 20 -3.31 -8.02 2.14
N HIS A 21 -3.03 -6.84 1.59
CA HIS A 21 -2.69 -6.66 0.18
C HIS A 21 -1.19 -6.38 0.06
N PHE A 22 -0.54 -7.05 -0.88
CA PHE A 22 0.78 -6.64 -1.34
C PHE A 22 0.59 -5.70 -2.53
N ILE A 23 1.04 -4.45 -2.39
CA ILE A 23 0.91 -3.43 -3.42
C ILE A 23 2.28 -2.92 -3.86
N THR A 24 2.41 -2.63 -5.14
CA THR A 24 3.54 -1.89 -5.70
C THR A 24 3.00 -0.56 -6.20
N ILE A 25 3.58 0.55 -5.73
CA ILE A 25 3.19 1.90 -6.13
C ILE A 25 4.36 2.59 -6.81
N CYS A 26 4.13 3.12 -8.00
CA CYS A 26 5.09 4.01 -8.65
C CYS A 26 4.79 5.45 -8.22
N THR A 27 5.77 6.13 -7.67
CA THR A 27 5.64 7.51 -7.21
C THR A 27 6.14 8.47 -8.29
N LYS A 28 5.56 9.68 -8.35
CA LYS A 28 6.02 10.71 -9.28
C LYS A 28 7.49 11.02 -8.99
N GLY A 29 8.33 10.94 -10.02
CA GLY A 29 9.77 11.20 -9.87
C GLY A 29 10.55 10.10 -9.14
N ARG A 30 9.98 8.91 -8.95
CA ARG A 30 10.62 7.79 -8.20
C ARG A 30 11.02 8.18 -6.77
N ILE A 31 10.21 9.03 -6.14
CA ILE A 31 10.43 9.48 -4.77
C ILE A 31 9.95 8.41 -3.80
N ASP A 32 10.80 7.96 -2.90
CA ASP A 32 10.48 6.94 -1.89
C ASP A 32 9.70 7.53 -0.71
N TYR A 33 8.41 7.86 -0.95
CA TYR A 33 7.55 8.44 0.08
C TYR A 33 7.41 7.59 1.35
N PRO A 34 7.32 6.25 1.32
CA PRO A 34 7.21 5.44 2.54
C PRO A 34 8.48 5.42 3.40
N GLY A 35 9.62 5.83 2.84
CA GLY A 35 10.93 5.72 3.49
C GLY A 35 11.92 4.91 2.66
N ILE A 36 13.12 4.75 3.21
CA ILE A 36 14.25 4.14 2.52
C ILE A 36 14.52 2.77 3.15
N THR A 37 14.66 1.75 2.30
CA THR A 37 15.04 0.40 2.73
C THR A 37 16.47 0.12 2.28
N GLY A 38 17.38 -0.05 3.24
CA GLY A 38 18.77 -0.48 3.01
C GLY A 38 18.98 -1.93 3.45
N ALA A 39 20.20 -2.44 3.24
CA ALA A 39 20.57 -3.85 3.51
C ALA A 39 20.25 -4.29 4.94
N ASP A 40 20.43 -3.39 5.92
CA ASP A 40 20.36 -3.78 7.33
C ASP A 40 19.17 -3.16 8.06
N ARG A 41 18.54 -2.13 7.47
CA ARG A 41 17.55 -1.27 8.15
C ARG A 41 16.53 -0.69 7.17
N THR A 42 15.29 -0.62 7.63
CA THR A 42 14.23 0.18 7.00
C THR A 42 14.03 1.45 7.82
N ILE A 43 14.21 2.61 7.20
CA ILE A 43 13.94 3.91 7.82
C ILE A 43 12.63 4.42 7.23
N LEU A 44 11.57 4.40 8.04
CA LEU A 44 10.27 4.92 7.63
C LEU A 44 10.26 6.44 7.71
N SER A 45 9.78 7.08 6.64
CA SER A 45 9.39 8.48 6.68
C SER A 45 8.15 8.67 7.56
N GLU A 46 7.72 9.92 7.76
CA GLU A 46 6.44 10.22 8.42
C GLU A 46 5.26 9.50 7.75
N ILE A 47 5.21 9.49 6.42
CA ILE A 47 4.16 8.78 5.65
C ILE A 47 4.25 7.27 5.89
N GLY A 48 5.45 6.70 5.93
CA GLY A 48 5.66 5.29 6.23
C GLY A 48 5.19 4.92 7.64
N GLN A 49 5.46 5.77 8.63
CA GLN A 49 5.00 5.59 10.00
C GLN A 49 3.47 5.69 10.12
N MET A 50 2.84 6.63 9.40
CA MET A 50 1.38 6.72 9.34
C MET A 50 0.77 5.45 8.74
N ALA A 51 1.33 4.95 7.64
CA ALA A 51 0.88 3.71 7.01
C ALA A 51 1.03 2.51 7.95
N LEU A 52 2.17 2.39 8.64
CA LEU A 52 2.41 1.35 9.64
C LEU A 52 1.38 1.44 10.78
N LYS A 53 1.12 2.65 11.30
CA LYS A 53 0.15 2.86 12.37
C LYS A 53 -1.25 2.42 11.95
N GLN A 54 -1.70 2.79 10.75
CA GLN A 54 -3.01 2.33 10.23
C GLN A 54 -3.06 0.82 10.02
N GLN A 55 -1.95 0.20 9.57
CA GLN A 55 -1.87 -1.25 9.45
C GLN A 55 -1.99 -1.96 10.81
N VAL A 56 -1.42 -1.38 11.88
CA VAL A 56 -1.49 -1.93 13.24
C VAL A 56 -2.90 -1.78 13.82
N HIS A 57 -3.62 -0.70 13.52
CA HIS A 57 -5.03 -0.54 13.90
C HIS A 57 -6.00 -1.45 13.13
N ALA A 58 -5.54 -2.09 12.05
CA ALA A 58 -6.29 -3.11 11.32
C ALA A 58 -6.06 -4.55 11.86
N LYS A 59 -5.45 -4.71 13.04
CA LYS A 59 -5.27 -6.02 13.69
C LYS A 59 -6.54 -6.44 14.45
N ALA A 60 -7.12 -7.55 13.97
CA ALA A 60 -8.08 -8.48 14.57
C ALA A 60 -9.37 -7.88 15.14
#